data_AF-A0A8C2YV27-F1
#
_entry.id   AF-A0A8C2YV27-F1
#
_cell.length_a   1.000
_cell.length_b   1.000
_cell.length_c   1.000
_cell.angle_alpha   90.00
_cell.angle_beta   90.00
_cell.angle_gamma   90.00
#
_symmetry.space_group_name_H-M   'P 1'
#
loop_
_entity.id
_entity.type
_entity.pdbx_description
1 polymer ?
#
loop_
_entity_poly.entity_id
_entity_poly.type
_entity_poly.pdbx_seq_one_letter_code
_entity_poly.pdbx_strand_id
1 'polypeptide(L)'
;QSTWQALAHEYNSQSSVSLRDFKQLKKCWENIKGRIKKIKAHERREKVKQSVSPLLSTHVLGKEKIAGVLPEQLYFLQSAPEEEPEYHPHAAAQESFAVSNREMCDDENEFIHFPVCEGTPQPEPSCSTVRITANKNYRSKTSQESAFKKMHEEEHHQQMSTLQLQQTQMNGVHVANIKQIERECEMAEEEHRIKMEVLNKKKMHWERKLQTFTKEWPVS
;
A
#
# COMPACT_ATOMS: atom_id res chain seq x y z
N GLN A 1 -33.35 -38.60 2.98
CA GLN A 1 -32.84 -39.17 4.25
C GLN A 1 -31.69 -40.16 4.00
N SER A 2 -31.81 -41.01 2.97
CA SER A 2 -30.78 -41.98 2.53
C SER A 2 -29.37 -41.40 2.31
N THR A 3 -29.21 -40.24 1.65
CA THR A 3 -27.88 -39.67 1.35
C THR A 3 -27.02 -39.40 2.58
N TRP A 4 -27.61 -38.89 3.67
CA TRP A 4 -26.88 -38.63 4.91
C TRP A 4 -26.48 -39.91 5.64
N GLN A 5 -27.26 -40.98 5.48
CA GLN A 5 -26.92 -42.29 6.03
C GLN A 5 -25.76 -42.92 5.25
N ALA A 6 -25.77 -42.82 3.92
CA ALA A 6 -24.65 -43.26 3.09
C ALA A 6 -23.35 -42.52 3.44
N LEU A 7 -23.42 -41.19 3.60
CA LEU A 7 -22.28 -40.37 4.03
C LEU A 7 -21.78 -40.74 5.43
N ALA A 8 -22.69 -41.07 6.36
CA ALA A 8 -22.29 -41.53 7.68
C ALA A 8 -21.58 -42.88 7.63
N HIS A 9 -22.07 -43.80 6.80
CA HIS A 9 -21.44 -45.09 6.59
C HIS A 9 -20.04 -44.96 5.97
N GLU A 10 -19.90 -44.15 4.92
CA GLU A 10 -18.63 -43.87 4.24
C GLU A 10 -17.63 -43.12 5.14
N TYR A 11 -18.10 -42.19 5.97
CA TYR A 11 -17.26 -41.55 6.96
C TYR A 11 -16.73 -42.58 7.96
N ASN A 12 -17.62 -43.40 8.52
CA ASN A 12 -17.30 -44.38 9.55
C ASN A 12 -16.50 -45.60 9.05
N SER A 13 -16.40 -45.82 7.73
CA SER A 13 -15.57 -46.88 7.18
C SER A 13 -14.07 -46.53 7.17
N GLN A 14 -13.70 -45.29 7.50
CA GLN A 14 -12.31 -44.86 7.60
C GLN A 14 -11.69 -45.32 8.93
N SER A 15 -10.49 -45.89 8.88
CA SER A 15 -9.82 -46.49 10.05
C SER A 15 -9.38 -45.51 11.12
N SER A 16 -9.29 -44.21 10.81
CA SER A 16 -8.77 -43.17 11.69
C SER A 16 -9.84 -42.25 12.29
N VAL A 17 -11.13 -42.48 12.00
CA VAL A 17 -12.20 -41.58 12.45
C VAL A 17 -12.94 -42.12 13.67
N SER A 18 -13.41 -41.20 14.51
CA SER A 18 -14.41 -41.52 15.53
C SER A 18 -15.76 -41.71 14.86
N LEU A 19 -16.50 -42.74 15.26
CA LEU A 19 -17.85 -43.01 14.77
C LEU A 19 -18.77 -41.80 14.97
N ARG A 20 -19.53 -41.46 13.93
CA ARG A 20 -20.56 -40.41 13.97
C ARG A 20 -21.85 -40.85 13.30
N ASP A 21 -22.97 -40.40 13.86
CA ASP A 21 -24.27 -40.59 13.23
C ASP A 21 -24.55 -39.51 12.16
N PHE A 22 -25.58 -39.75 11.35
CA PHE A 22 -25.93 -38.83 10.27
C PHE A 22 -26.44 -37.47 10.78
N LYS A 23 -26.95 -37.37 12.02
CA LYS A 23 -27.42 -36.11 12.61
C LYS A 23 -26.24 -35.25 13.04
N GLN A 24 -25.21 -35.86 13.62
CA GLN A 24 -23.96 -35.24 14.01
C GLN A 24 -23.21 -34.71 12.78
N LEU A 25 -23.13 -35.49 11.70
CA LEU A 25 -22.53 -35.03 10.44
C LEU A 25 -23.32 -33.87 9.83
N LYS A 26 -24.65 -33.95 9.82
CA LYS A 26 -25.50 -32.85 9.36
C LYS A 26 -25.30 -31.59 10.21
N LYS A 27 -25.21 -31.73 11.54
CA LYS A 27 -24.93 -30.60 12.44
C LYS A 27 -23.54 -30.02 12.23
N CYS A 28 -22.53 -30.86 12.02
CA CYS A 28 -21.17 -30.44 11.70
C CYS A 28 -21.15 -29.61 10.41
N TRP A 29 -21.86 -30.07 9.37
CA TRP A 29 -22.01 -29.34 8.12
C TRP A 29 -22.68 -27.97 8.31
N GLU A 30 -23.78 -27.89 9.08
CA GLU A 30 -24.42 -26.60 9.40
C GLU A 30 -23.47 -25.66 10.16
N ASN A 31 -22.67 -26.20 11.08
CA ASN A 31 -21.68 -25.42 11.82
C ASN A 31 -20.58 -24.88 10.89
N ILE A 32 -20.06 -25.70 9.97
CA ILE A 32 -19.06 -25.27 8.98
C ILE A 32 -19.63 -24.15 8.10
N LYS A 33 -20.84 -24.32 7.56
CA LYS A 33 -21.53 -23.28 6.79
C LYS A 33 -21.71 -21.99 7.60
N GLY A 34 -22.08 -22.11 8.88
CA GLY A 34 -22.22 -20.98 9.79
C GLY A 34 -20.89 -20.24 10.00
N ARG A 35 -19.79 -20.97 10.21
CA ARG A 35 -18.45 -20.38 10.35
C ARG A 35 -18.01 -19.65 9.10
N ILE A 36 -18.20 -20.24 7.91
CA ILE A 36 -17.87 -19.61 6.63
C ILE A 36 -18.65 -18.29 6.45
N LYS A 37 -19.96 -18.28 6.76
CA LYS A 37 -20.78 -17.06 6.71
C LYS A 37 -20.25 -15.98 7.66
N LYS A 38 -19.84 -16.36 8.88
CA LYS A 38 -19.25 -15.42 9.85
C LYS A 38 -17.92 -14.86 9.36
N ILE A 39 -17.04 -15.69 8.82
CA ILE A 39 -15.75 -15.27 8.24
C ILE A 39 -16.00 -14.28 7.10
N LYS A 40 -16.86 -14.60 6.14
CA LYS A 40 -17.18 -13.71 5.01
C LYS A 40 -17.83 -12.40 5.45
N ALA A 41 -18.64 -12.41 6.51
CA ALA A 41 -19.22 -11.20 7.08
C ALA A 41 -18.16 -10.33 7.78
N HIS A 42 -17.24 -10.96 8.51
CA HIS A 42 -16.11 -10.28 9.13
C HIS A 42 -15.21 -9.65 8.07
N GLU A 43 -14.82 -10.41 7.05
CA GLU A 43 -13.99 -9.95 5.93
C GLU A 43 -14.60 -8.73 5.22
N ARG A 44 -15.91 -8.73 4.96
CA ARG A 44 -16.60 -7.55 4.41
C ARG A 44 -16.52 -6.33 5.33
N ARG A 45 -16.62 -6.51 6.64
CA ARG A 45 -16.50 -5.41 7.61
C ARG A 45 -15.08 -4.88 7.69
N GLU A 46 -14.08 -5.76 7.66
CA GLU A 46 -12.67 -5.37 7.68
C GLU A 46 -12.28 -4.63 6.40
N LYS A 47 -12.74 -5.09 5.22
CA LYS A 47 -12.55 -4.36 3.96
C LYS A 47 -13.10 -2.93 4.00
N VAL A 48 -14.27 -2.74 4.63
CA VAL A 48 -14.82 -1.39 4.85
C VAL A 48 -13.91 -0.60 5.80
N LYS A 49 -13.51 -1.15 6.95
CA LYS A 49 -12.63 -0.42 7.89
C LYS A 49 -11.27 -0.07 7.29
N GLN A 50 -10.67 -0.96 6.50
CA GLN A 50 -9.39 -0.72 5.84
C GLN A 50 -9.50 0.30 4.71
N SER A 51 -10.68 0.44 4.09
CA SER A 51 -10.97 1.50 3.13
C SER A 51 -11.23 2.87 3.77
N VAL A 52 -11.50 2.91 5.08
CA VAL A 52 -11.55 4.18 5.83
C VAL A 52 -10.15 4.47 6.34
N SER A 53 -9.37 5.22 5.56
CA SER A 53 -8.05 5.71 5.97
C SER A 53 -8.09 6.29 7.40
N PRO A 54 -7.10 6.01 8.26
CA PRO A 54 -7.01 6.57 9.62
C PRO A 54 -7.10 8.10 9.69
N LEU A 55 -6.87 8.79 8.57
CA LEU A 55 -6.96 10.24 8.45
C LEU A 55 -8.39 10.81 8.62
N LEU A 56 -9.44 10.00 8.49
CA LEU A 56 -10.83 10.48 8.60
C LEU A 56 -11.51 10.12 9.94
N SER A 57 -10.84 9.35 10.80
CA SER A 57 -11.37 8.90 12.10
C SER A 57 -11.04 9.84 13.27
N THR A 58 -10.92 11.14 13.01
CA THR A 58 -10.68 12.18 14.05
C THR A 58 -11.83 13.17 14.21
N HIS A 59 -12.94 13.02 13.48
CA HIS A 59 -14.01 14.02 13.52
C HIS A 59 -15.02 13.89 14.67
N VAL A 60 -14.69 13.17 15.75
CA VAL A 60 -15.55 13.05 16.95
C VAL A 60 -14.86 13.49 18.24
N LEU A 61 -13.58 13.88 18.25
CA LEU A 61 -12.96 14.31 19.50
C LEU A 61 -12.00 15.49 19.32
N GLY A 62 -12.47 16.66 19.78
CA GLY A 62 -11.63 17.67 20.40
C GLY A 62 -10.80 18.54 19.44
N LYS A 63 -11.19 19.81 19.35
CA LYS A 63 -10.35 20.88 18.81
C LYS A 63 -9.15 21.10 19.74
N GLU A 64 -8.05 20.39 19.54
CA GLU A 64 -6.76 20.79 20.09
C GLU A 64 -5.70 20.84 18.98
N LYS A 65 -5.03 21.99 18.92
CA LYS A 65 -3.99 22.33 17.96
C LYS A 65 -2.78 21.43 18.17
N ILE A 66 -2.61 20.41 17.34
CA ILE A 66 -1.32 19.74 17.17
C ILE A 66 -0.53 20.53 16.12
N ALA A 67 -0.08 21.72 16.52
CA ALA A 67 0.75 22.61 15.69
C ALA A 67 2.24 22.52 16.05
N GLY A 68 2.69 21.42 16.66
CA GLY A 68 4.02 21.34 17.29
C GLY A 68 4.96 20.23 16.81
N VAL A 69 4.62 19.45 15.78
CA VAL A 69 5.48 18.30 15.39
C VAL A 69 5.67 18.12 13.89
N LEU A 70 5.30 19.11 13.06
CA LEU A 70 5.66 19.09 11.65
C LEU A 70 7.05 19.71 11.48
N PRO A 71 8.03 18.99 10.91
CA PRO A 71 9.29 19.58 10.51
C PRO A 71 9.04 20.75 9.55
N GLU A 72 9.65 21.89 9.84
CA GLU A 72 9.54 23.16 9.10
C GLU A 72 9.86 23.02 7.59
N GLN A 73 10.50 21.92 7.20
CA GLN A 73 10.87 21.60 5.81
C GLN A 73 9.71 21.15 4.90
N LEU A 74 8.51 20.86 5.45
CA LEU A 74 7.34 20.53 4.62
C LEU A 74 6.48 21.75 4.24
N TYR A 75 6.79 22.94 4.77
CA TYR A 75 6.05 24.17 4.48
C TYR A 75 6.19 24.62 3.01
N PHE A 76 7.26 24.19 2.33
CA PHE A 76 7.54 24.60 0.94
C PHE A 76 6.65 23.93 -0.13
N LEU A 77 5.87 22.91 0.24
CA LEU A 77 4.98 22.19 -0.69
C LEU A 77 3.49 22.57 -0.50
N GLN A 78 3.20 23.53 0.37
CA GLN A 78 1.83 24.02 0.55
C GLN A 78 1.53 25.04 -0.55
N SER A 79 1.12 24.54 -1.72
CA SER A 79 0.47 25.36 -2.74
C SER A 79 -0.70 26.11 -2.09
N ALA A 80 -0.77 27.42 -2.31
CA ALA A 80 -1.90 28.25 -1.87
C ALA A 80 -3.23 27.65 -2.37
N PRO A 81 -4.34 27.76 -1.62
CA PRO A 81 -5.63 27.29 -2.10
C PRO A 81 -6.03 28.12 -3.32
N GLU A 82 -5.98 27.51 -4.50
CA GLU A 82 -6.62 28.08 -5.69
C GLU A 82 -8.14 27.90 -5.51
N GLU A 83 -8.88 29.01 -5.58
CA GLU A 83 -10.35 28.99 -5.54
C GLU A 83 -10.88 28.17 -6.72
N GLU A 84 -11.55 27.05 -6.43
CA GLU A 84 -12.35 26.30 -7.40
C GLU A 84 -13.48 27.18 -7.96
N PRO A 85 -13.60 27.36 -9.29
CA PRO A 85 -14.81 27.91 -9.87
C PRO A 85 -15.94 26.87 -9.87
N GLU A 86 -17.08 27.36 -9.42
CA GLU A 86 -18.35 26.70 -9.15
C GLU A 86 -18.96 25.88 -10.32
N TYR A 87 -19.50 24.73 -9.93
CA TYR A 87 -20.30 23.71 -10.64
C TYR A 87 -21.10 24.12 -11.89
N HIS A 88 -21.22 23.20 -12.87
CA HIS A 88 -22.53 22.87 -13.47
C HIS A 88 -22.58 21.43 -14.07
N PRO A 89 -23.66 20.66 -13.87
CA PRO A 89 -23.81 19.30 -14.38
C PRO A 89 -24.76 19.25 -15.60
N HIS A 90 -24.39 18.53 -16.67
CA HIS A 90 -25.33 17.63 -17.37
C HIS A 90 -24.66 16.81 -18.50
N ALA A 91 -24.91 15.50 -18.42
CA ALA A 91 -25.20 14.55 -19.50
C ALA A 91 -24.20 14.35 -20.67
N ALA A 92 -23.69 13.11 -20.75
CA ALA A 92 -24.04 12.12 -21.78
C ALA A 92 -22.82 11.30 -22.23
N ALA A 93 -23.07 10.00 -22.36
CA ALA A 93 -22.17 8.95 -22.83
C ALA A 93 -21.37 9.32 -24.08
N GLN A 94 -20.10 8.90 -24.14
CA GLN A 94 -19.59 8.06 -25.23
C GLN A 94 -18.18 7.53 -24.91
N GLU A 95 -18.02 6.23 -25.10
CA GLU A 95 -16.74 5.53 -25.18
C GLU A 95 -15.88 6.09 -26.32
N SER A 96 -14.58 6.23 -26.11
CA SER A 96 -13.61 6.32 -27.21
C SER A 96 -12.20 5.99 -26.70
N PHE A 97 -11.65 4.91 -27.26
CA PHE A 97 -10.28 4.46 -27.09
C PHE A 97 -9.40 5.24 -28.08
N ALA A 98 -8.39 5.97 -27.60
CA ALA A 98 -7.37 6.55 -28.49
C ALA A 98 -6.03 6.68 -27.76
N VAL A 99 -5.10 5.79 -28.12
CA VAL A 99 -3.66 5.98 -27.93
C VAL A 99 -3.23 7.10 -28.88
N SER A 100 -2.57 8.14 -28.36
CA SER A 100 -1.93 9.16 -29.19
C SER A 100 -0.48 9.35 -28.73
N ASN A 101 0.43 8.79 -29.52
CA ASN A 101 1.84 9.16 -29.53
C ASN A 101 1.97 10.54 -30.20
N ARG A 102 2.53 11.52 -29.50
CA ARG A 102 3.02 12.75 -30.14
C ARG A 102 4.09 13.41 -29.28
N GLU A 103 5.35 13.12 -29.58
CA GLU A 103 6.43 14.06 -29.24
C GLU A 103 7.57 13.95 -30.25
N MET A 104 7.68 14.98 -31.09
CA MET A 104 8.90 15.43 -31.75
C MET A 104 8.75 16.94 -31.95
N CYS A 105 9.57 17.71 -31.26
CA CYS A 105 10.08 19.00 -31.72
C CYS A 105 11.54 19.07 -31.28
N ASP A 106 12.41 19.08 -32.29
CA ASP A 106 13.84 19.41 -32.26
C ASP A 106 14.07 20.92 -31.99
N ASP A 107 15.35 21.27 -31.92
CA ASP A 107 16.03 22.59 -32.08
C ASP A 107 16.82 23.09 -30.85
N GLU A 108 18.08 22.66 -30.84
CA GLU A 108 19.33 23.44 -30.85
C GLU A 108 19.56 24.74 -30.03
N ASN A 109 20.74 24.70 -29.38
CA ASN A 109 21.77 25.75 -29.33
C ASN A 109 21.69 26.92 -28.31
N GLU A 110 22.88 27.20 -27.79
CA GLU A 110 23.41 28.46 -27.24
C GLU A 110 23.41 28.79 -25.73
N PHE A 111 24.66 28.81 -25.23
CA PHE A 111 25.22 29.43 -24.04
C PHE A 111 24.74 30.86 -23.77
N ILE A 112 24.31 31.19 -22.53
CA ILE A 112 24.48 32.54 -21.93
C ILE A 112 24.73 32.47 -20.40
N HIS A 113 25.98 32.75 -20.03
CA HIS A 113 26.46 33.66 -18.96
C HIS A 113 26.10 33.45 -17.47
N PHE A 114 27.09 33.02 -16.68
CA PHE A 114 27.18 33.33 -15.24
C PHE A 114 27.63 34.78 -15.05
N PRO A 115 27.08 35.56 -14.10
CA PRO A 115 27.73 36.78 -13.67
C PRO A 115 28.82 36.43 -12.65
N VAL A 116 30.07 36.51 -13.10
CA VAL A 116 31.22 36.81 -12.25
C VAL A 116 31.12 38.28 -11.82
N CYS A 117 31.30 38.56 -10.54
CA CYS A 117 31.48 39.92 -10.04
C CYS A 117 32.72 39.97 -9.15
N GLU A 118 33.82 40.49 -9.69
CA GLU A 118 35.03 40.92 -8.97
C GLU A 118 34.90 42.41 -8.60
N GLY A 119 35.33 42.78 -7.38
CA GLY A 119 36.13 44.00 -7.17
C GLY A 119 35.59 45.18 -6.33
N THR A 120 35.98 45.20 -5.03
CA THR A 120 36.50 46.35 -4.21
C THR A 120 35.56 47.50 -3.75
N PRO A 121 35.93 48.36 -2.75
CA PRO A 121 36.23 48.13 -1.31
C PRO A 121 35.52 49.11 -0.31
N GLN A 122 35.35 48.71 0.97
CA GLN A 122 35.12 49.56 2.20
C GLN A 122 33.80 50.40 2.29
N PRO A 123 33.34 50.91 3.47
CA PRO A 123 33.98 51.03 4.79
C PRO A 123 33.22 50.43 6.00
N GLU A 124 33.87 50.53 7.16
CA GLU A 124 33.60 49.88 8.46
C GLU A 124 32.23 50.15 9.12
N PRO A 125 31.96 49.46 10.25
CA PRO A 125 31.94 50.24 11.49
C PRO A 125 32.85 49.68 12.60
N SER A 126 33.80 50.51 12.99
CA SER A 126 34.26 50.79 14.36
C SER A 126 33.63 49.97 15.49
N CYS A 127 34.46 49.20 16.20
CA CYS A 127 34.30 48.94 17.63
C CYS A 127 35.66 48.95 18.33
N SER A 128 35.88 50.08 19.01
CA SER A 128 36.76 50.36 20.14
C SER A 128 37.86 49.37 20.49
N THR A 129 39.08 49.90 20.44
CA THR A 129 40.21 49.61 21.32
C THR A 129 39.78 49.18 22.73
N VAL A 130 39.95 47.90 23.05
CA VAL A 130 40.12 47.46 24.44
C VAL A 130 41.40 46.65 24.52
N ARG A 131 42.23 47.06 25.47
CA ARG A 131 43.63 46.68 25.66
C ARG A 131 43.75 45.19 25.91
N ILE A 132 44.75 44.59 25.28
CA ILE A 132 45.23 43.23 25.54
C ILE A 132 45.77 43.20 26.97
N THR A 133 44.98 42.70 27.92
CA THR A 133 45.52 42.12 29.15
C THR A 133 45.64 40.63 28.94
N ALA A 134 46.89 40.15 28.99
CA ALA A 134 47.25 38.77 28.88
C ALA A 134 46.40 37.88 29.80
N ASN A 135 45.62 36.97 29.21
CA ASN A 135 45.15 35.78 29.90
C ASN A 135 45.56 34.56 29.08
N LYS A 136 46.51 33.80 29.61
CA LYS A 136 47.02 32.55 29.04
C LYS A 136 45.93 31.48 29.16
N ASN A 137 45.02 31.39 28.19
CA ASN A 137 44.08 30.27 28.06
C ASN A 137 43.85 29.84 26.59
N TYR A 138 44.88 29.96 25.75
CA TYR A 138 44.83 29.52 24.34
C TYR A 138 44.83 27.99 24.14
N ARG A 139 45.00 27.20 25.22
CA ARG A 139 45.05 25.73 25.13
C ARG A 139 43.68 25.07 25.23
N SER A 140 42.67 25.76 25.75
CA SER A 140 41.36 25.15 26.06
C SER A 140 40.31 25.38 24.96
N LYS A 141 40.43 26.45 24.17
CA LYS A 141 39.45 26.78 23.11
C LYS A 141 39.43 25.76 21.96
N THR A 142 40.59 25.31 21.50
CA THR A 142 40.71 24.32 20.43
C THR A 142 40.18 22.94 20.85
N SER A 143 40.35 22.55 22.11
CA SER A 143 39.82 21.29 22.64
C SER A 143 38.30 21.33 22.76
N GLN A 144 37.73 22.45 23.22
CA GLN A 144 36.28 22.62 23.37
C GLN A 144 35.58 22.69 22.01
N GLU A 145 36.15 23.41 21.04
CA GLU A 145 35.65 23.50 19.67
C GLU A 145 35.69 22.16 18.93
N SER A 146 36.75 21.36 19.14
CA SER A 146 36.82 20.00 18.60
C SER A 146 35.77 19.05 19.20
N ALA A 147 35.39 19.27 20.46
CA ALA A 147 34.36 18.48 21.13
C ALA A 147 32.95 18.82 20.62
N PHE A 148 32.65 20.10 20.42
CA PHE A 148 31.39 20.53 19.78
C PHE A 148 31.27 20.07 18.33
N LYS A 149 32.36 20.11 17.56
CA LYS A 149 32.37 19.59 16.18
C LYS A 149 32.12 18.09 16.13
N LYS A 150 32.72 17.32 17.05
CA LYS A 150 32.45 15.87 17.19
C LYS A 150 31.00 15.58 17.59
N MET A 151 30.42 16.37 18.50
CA MET A 151 29.02 16.23 18.91
C MET A 151 28.07 16.47 17.73
N HIS A 152 28.30 17.51 16.94
CA HIS A 152 27.48 17.80 15.76
C HIS A 152 27.61 16.74 14.66
N GLU A 153 28.83 16.22 14.46
CA GLU A 153 29.07 15.10 13.55
C GLU A 153 28.32 13.85 14.01
N GLU A 154 28.32 13.55 15.31
CA GLU A 154 27.56 12.46 15.90
C GLU A 154 26.03 12.64 15.75
N GLU A 155 25.51 13.84 15.97
CA GLU A 155 24.10 14.18 15.73
C GLU A 155 23.68 13.94 14.28
N HIS A 156 24.51 14.38 13.33
CA HIS A 156 24.26 14.13 11.90
C HIS A 156 24.25 12.63 11.58
N HIS A 157 25.18 11.85 12.14
CA HIS A 157 25.18 10.39 11.98
C HIS A 157 23.91 9.75 12.57
N GLN A 158 23.43 10.23 13.71
CA GLN A 158 22.17 9.75 14.31
C GLN A 158 20.95 10.06 13.44
N GLN A 159 20.89 11.27 12.86
CA GLN A 159 19.83 11.64 11.92
C GLN A 159 19.85 10.74 10.67
N MET A 160 21.02 10.53 10.08
CA MET A 160 21.18 9.65 8.92
C MET A 160 20.79 8.20 9.23
N SER A 161 21.17 7.68 10.40
CA SER A 161 20.79 6.34 10.86
C SER A 161 19.27 6.22 11.04
N THR A 162 18.63 7.24 11.59
CA THR A 162 17.17 7.28 11.78
C THR A 162 16.44 7.26 10.44
N LEU A 163 16.88 8.07 9.47
CA LEU A 163 16.32 8.08 8.12
C LEU A 163 16.51 6.72 7.42
N GLN A 164 17.71 6.12 7.54
CA GLN A 164 17.99 4.81 6.97
C GLN A 164 17.10 3.71 7.57
N LEU A 165 16.86 3.77 8.88
CA LEU A 165 15.96 2.83 9.56
C LEU A 165 14.52 2.99 9.07
N GLN A 166 14.02 4.22 8.97
CA GLN A 166 12.67 4.50 8.44
C GLN A 166 12.52 3.98 7.00
N GLN A 167 13.51 4.24 6.15
CA GLN A 167 13.52 3.72 4.78
C GLN A 167 13.48 2.18 4.76
N THR A 168 14.28 1.54 5.63
CA THR A 168 14.34 0.08 5.71
C THR A 168 13.02 -0.52 6.18
N GLN A 169 12.38 0.08 7.19
CA GLN A 169 11.08 -0.34 7.69
C GLN A 169 10.00 -0.19 6.61
N MET A 170 9.94 0.97 5.95
CA MET A 170 9.00 1.24 4.87
C MET A 170 9.17 0.25 3.71
N ASN A 171 10.41 0.01 3.27
CA ASN A 171 10.71 -0.98 2.23
C ASN A 171 10.28 -2.39 2.66
N GLY A 172 10.51 -2.77 3.91
CA GLY A 172 10.07 -4.05 4.46
C GLY A 172 8.55 -4.23 4.39
N VAL A 173 7.80 -3.19 4.74
CA VAL A 173 6.32 -3.19 4.63
C VAL A 173 5.88 -3.30 3.18
N HIS A 174 6.47 -2.54 2.25
CA HIS A 174 6.14 -2.63 0.83
C HIS A 174 6.39 -4.03 0.26
N VAL A 175 7.54 -4.64 0.57
CA VAL A 175 7.86 -6.02 0.16
C VAL A 175 6.85 -7.01 0.74
N ALA A 176 6.45 -6.85 2.00
CA ALA A 176 5.43 -7.71 2.60
C ALA A 176 4.07 -7.57 1.90
N ASN A 177 3.66 -6.34 1.57
CA ASN A 177 2.42 -6.08 0.84
C ASN A 177 2.44 -6.66 -0.57
N ILE A 178 3.54 -6.52 -1.30
CA ILE A 178 3.71 -7.12 -2.63
C ILE A 178 3.52 -8.64 -2.54
N LYS A 179 4.23 -9.30 -1.61
CA LYS A 179 4.11 -10.74 -1.40
C LYS A 179 2.71 -11.19 -0.99
N GLN A 180 1.97 -10.33 -0.30
CA GLN A 180 0.58 -10.63 0.06
C GLN A 180 -0.31 -10.60 -1.18
N ILE A 181 -0.20 -9.55 -1.99
CA ILE A 181 -0.96 -9.41 -3.24
C ILE A 181 -0.65 -10.56 -4.20
N GLU A 182 0.63 -10.93 -4.37
CA GLU A 182 1.04 -12.05 -5.21
C GLU A 182 0.34 -13.36 -4.81
N ARG A 183 0.27 -13.66 -3.51
CA ARG A 183 -0.43 -14.86 -3.02
C ARG A 183 -1.94 -14.78 -3.21
N GLU A 184 -2.54 -13.61 -3.00
CA GLU A 184 -3.97 -13.41 -3.24
C GLU A 184 -4.33 -13.60 -4.72
N CYS A 185 -3.48 -13.10 -5.62
CA CYS A 185 -3.61 -13.31 -7.06
C CYS A 185 -3.50 -14.80 -7.42
N GLU A 186 -2.48 -15.51 -6.93
CA GLU A 186 -2.29 -16.94 -7.19
C GLU A 186 -3.50 -17.78 -6.74
N MET A 187 -4.03 -17.52 -5.55
CA MET A 187 -5.23 -18.19 -5.05
C MET A 187 -6.46 -17.91 -5.92
N ALA A 188 -6.63 -16.66 -6.37
CA ALA A 188 -7.76 -16.28 -7.21
C ALA A 188 -7.69 -16.92 -8.60
N GLU A 189 -6.49 -17.00 -9.19
CA GLU A 189 -6.24 -17.68 -10.46
C GLU A 189 -6.55 -19.17 -10.36
N GLU A 190 -6.13 -19.83 -9.28
CA GLU A 190 -6.39 -21.24 -9.05
C GLU A 190 -7.89 -21.53 -8.85
N GLU A 191 -8.61 -20.68 -8.09
CA GLU A 191 -10.07 -20.80 -7.97
C GLU A 191 -10.75 -20.66 -9.33
N HIS A 192 -10.33 -19.68 -10.14
CA HIS A 192 -10.85 -19.47 -11.48
C HIS A 192 -10.57 -20.67 -12.39
N ARG A 193 -9.36 -21.22 -12.35
CA ARG A 193 -8.95 -22.41 -13.11
C ARG A 193 -9.85 -23.60 -12.79
N ILE A 194 -10.09 -23.90 -11.51
CA ILE A 194 -10.96 -24.99 -11.07
C ILE A 194 -12.40 -24.76 -11.55
N LYS A 195 -12.90 -23.52 -11.45
CA LYS A 195 -14.25 -23.18 -11.94
C LYS A 195 -14.38 -23.46 -13.44
N MET A 196 -13.38 -23.06 -14.23
CA MET A 196 -13.35 -23.31 -15.66
C MET A 196 -13.29 -24.81 -15.97
N GLU A 197 -12.52 -25.59 -15.22
CA GLU A 197 -12.47 -27.05 -15.38
C GLU A 197 -13.84 -27.70 -15.12
N VAL A 198 -14.55 -27.28 -14.07
CA VAL A 198 -15.89 -27.79 -13.76
C VAL A 198 -16.89 -27.44 -14.87
N LEU A 199 -16.85 -26.20 -15.36
CA LEU A 199 -17.70 -25.77 -16.47
C LEU A 199 -17.41 -26.58 -17.73
N ASN A 200 -16.13 -26.82 -18.03
CA ASN A 200 -15.72 -27.62 -19.18
C ASN A 200 -16.19 -29.08 -19.04
N LYS A 201 -16.08 -29.69 -17.86
CA LYS A 201 -16.62 -31.03 -17.59
C LYS A 201 -18.13 -31.11 -17.83
N LYS A 202 -18.88 -30.08 -17.41
CA LYS A 202 -20.33 -29.99 -17.66
C LYS A 202 -20.64 -29.87 -19.15
N LYS A 203 -19.89 -29.04 -19.88
CA LYS A 203 -19.99 -28.93 -21.35
C LYS A 203 -19.78 -30.30 -22.01
N MET A 204 -18.68 -30.99 -21.69
CA MET A 204 -18.37 -32.32 -22.24
C MET A 204 -19.44 -33.37 -21.92
N HIS A 205 -20.08 -33.29 -20.74
CA HIS A 205 -21.20 -34.18 -20.39
C HIS A 205 -22.37 -33.99 -21.35
N TRP A 206 -22.76 -32.74 -21.60
CA TRP A 206 -23.86 -32.43 -22.52
C TRP A 206 -23.54 -32.76 -23.97
N GLU A 207 -22.31 -32.51 -24.43
CA GLU A 207 -21.86 -32.91 -25.77
C GLU A 207 -21.95 -34.42 -25.96
N ARG A 208 -21.46 -35.21 -24.98
CA ARG A 208 -21.60 -36.67 -25.01
C ARG A 208 -23.06 -37.10 -25.03
N LYS A 209 -23.91 -36.48 -24.22
CA LYS A 209 -25.35 -36.79 -24.18
C LYS A 209 -26.05 -36.48 -25.51
N LEU A 210 -25.64 -35.41 -26.20
CA LEU A 210 -26.15 -35.07 -27.53
C LEU A 210 -25.71 -36.09 -28.59
N GLN A 211 -24.46 -36.54 -28.53
CA GLN A 211 -23.92 -37.58 -29.43
C GLN A 211 -24.59 -38.95 -29.24
N THR A 212 -24.90 -39.33 -28.00
CA THR A 212 -25.62 -40.58 -27.74
C THR A 212 -27.05 -40.51 -28.27
N PHE A 213 -27.71 -39.36 -28.15
CA PHE A 213 -29.09 -39.19 -28.63
C PHE A 213 -29.18 -39.22 -30.17
N THR A 214 -28.18 -38.69 -30.87
CA THR A 214 -28.12 -38.73 -32.34
C THR A 214 -27.72 -40.10 -32.91
N LYS A 215 -27.01 -40.94 -32.14
CA LYS A 215 -26.69 -42.32 -32.56
C LYS A 215 -27.82 -43.32 -32.34
N GLU A 216 -28.72 -43.06 -31.38
CA GLU A 216 -29.84 -43.94 -31.06
C GLU A 216 -31.11 -43.66 -31.87
N TRP A 217 -31.11 -42.66 -32.76
CA TRP A 217 -32.22 -42.43 -33.68
C TRP A 217 -31.95 -43.16 -35.01
N PRO A 218 -32.65 -44.28 -35.32
CA PRO A 218 -32.63 -44.81 -36.68
C PRO A 218 -33.40 -43.80 -37.55
N VAL A 219 -32.70 -43.20 -38.51
CA VAL A 219 -33.36 -42.56 -39.65
C VAL A 219 -34.16 -43.65 -40.34
N SER A 220 -35.48 -43.63 -40.17
CA SER A 220 -36.43 -44.47 -40.89
C SER A 220 -36.70 -43.88 -42.27
#